data_AF-D5URG0-F1
#
_entry.id   AF-D5URG0-F1
#
_cell.length_a   1.000
_cell.length_b   1.000
_cell.length_c   1.000
_cell.angle_alpha   90.00
_cell.angle_beta   90.00
_cell.angle_gamma   90.00
#
_symmetry.space_group_name_H-M   'P 1'
#
loop_
_entity.id
_entity.type
_entity.pdbx_description
1 polymer ?
#
loop_
_entity_poly.entity_id
_entity_poly.type
_entity_poly.pdbx_seq_one_letter_code
_entity_poly.pdbx_strand_id
1 'polypeptide(L)'
;MTVLVAAQDAAGAIAVARALDGAPAVVGADGALTPLAEQPREVDAAVYVLDACVPADPVDSVALGRLRARWGTVVAATGAEAYPDSAATCAESARRLGVAVLPVEPGLAAIRAALACAPAPEPCVPAVPARPNPALERADRSAYLRSTVARMRAALLAESAERFRGRDDDASPERVRARLERTVAGLELSLHEYLRAAYRGTFAGWPSPPEPAVPVLSRPDPTEPPAHRRRPEDAAVLVLGASAGLGIGRAVAAPLEALGTLRWLALPISLVVGLAAALWLLRVRRRTSARASRRAWSDGAAAAHRQRVEYEIAAALVAAESDAALRLARGPGTEPRPDASNGHGA
;
A
#
# COMPACT_ATOMS: atom_id res chain seq x y z
N MET A 1 -11.41 -27.26 9.90
CA MET A 1 -10.02 -27.20 10.37
C MET A 1 -9.69 -25.74 10.60
N THR A 2 -9.63 -25.32 11.85
CA THR A 2 -9.36 -23.93 12.22
C THR A 2 -7.85 -23.69 12.25
N VAL A 3 -7.38 -22.72 11.46
CA VAL A 3 -5.95 -22.44 11.32
C VAL A 3 -5.60 -21.11 11.99
N LEU A 4 -4.59 -21.10 12.85
CA LEU A 4 -3.96 -19.88 13.33
C LEU A 4 -2.77 -19.55 12.43
N VAL A 5 -2.69 -18.33 11.91
CA VAL A 5 -1.55 -17.88 11.13
C VAL A 5 -0.78 -16.85 11.93
N ALA A 6 0.42 -17.20 12.35
CA ALA A 6 1.30 -16.37 13.15
C ALA A 6 2.50 -15.90 12.31
N ALA A 7 2.87 -14.63 12.41
CA ALA A 7 4.08 -14.12 11.77
C ALA A 7 4.66 -12.96 12.57
N GLN A 8 5.94 -12.66 12.39
CA GLN A 8 6.50 -11.39 12.86
C GLN A 8 5.90 -10.20 12.09
N ASP A 9 5.69 -10.36 10.78
CA ASP A 9 5.01 -9.37 9.96
C ASP A 9 3.49 -9.53 10.01
N ALA A 10 2.81 -8.57 10.66
CA ALA A 10 1.35 -8.55 10.75
C ALA A 10 0.66 -8.57 9.38
N ALA A 11 1.22 -7.89 8.37
CA ALA A 11 0.64 -7.82 7.04
C ALA A 11 0.67 -9.20 6.37
N GLY A 12 1.84 -9.86 6.40
CA GLY A 12 2.01 -11.24 5.95
C GLY A 12 1.09 -12.22 6.68
N ALA A 13 0.98 -12.12 8.01
CA ALA A 13 0.05 -12.95 8.79
C ALA A 13 -1.40 -12.78 8.32
N ILE A 14 -1.87 -11.54 8.15
CA ILE A 14 -3.24 -11.23 7.70
C ILE A 14 -3.49 -11.75 6.27
N ALA A 15 -2.54 -11.54 5.36
CA ALA A 15 -2.67 -11.98 3.97
C ALA A 15 -2.78 -13.50 3.87
N VAL A 16 -1.91 -14.23 4.57
CA VAL A 16 -1.91 -15.70 4.59
C VAL A 16 -3.11 -16.25 5.36
N ALA A 17 -3.50 -15.62 6.48
CA ALA A 17 -4.72 -15.96 7.21
C ALA A 17 -5.96 -15.87 6.32
N ARG A 18 -6.10 -14.77 5.56
CA ARG A 18 -7.21 -14.60 4.62
C ARG A 18 -7.20 -15.68 3.54
N ALA A 19 -6.04 -16.04 3.01
CA ALA A 19 -5.90 -17.07 1.99
C ALA A 19 -6.19 -18.49 2.51
N LEU A 20 -5.99 -18.72 3.81
CA LEU A 20 -6.23 -20.01 4.48
C LEU A 20 -7.59 -20.10 5.18
N ASP A 21 -8.36 -19.02 5.23
CA ASP A 21 -9.56 -18.88 6.07
C ASP A 21 -9.26 -19.11 7.56
N GLY A 22 -8.15 -18.50 8.02
CA GLY A 22 -7.61 -18.63 9.38
C GLY A 22 -7.64 -17.34 10.20
N ALA A 23 -7.24 -17.45 11.47
CA ALA A 23 -7.12 -16.34 12.39
C ALA A 23 -5.69 -15.78 12.42
N PRO A 24 -5.46 -14.48 12.21
CA PRO A 24 -4.11 -13.90 12.22
C PRO A 24 -3.62 -13.58 13.65
N ALA A 25 -2.32 -13.78 13.86
CA ALA A 25 -1.60 -13.39 15.07
C ALA A 25 -0.21 -12.81 14.74
N VAL A 26 0.27 -11.91 15.58
CA VAL A 26 1.63 -11.36 15.50
C VAL A 26 2.51 -12.03 16.53
N VAL A 27 3.74 -12.29 16.13
CA VAL A 27 4.80 -12.81 16.98
C VAL A 27 5.69 -11.65 17.40
N GLY A 28 5.74 -11.41 18.70
CA GLY A 28 6.62 -10.40 19.28
C GLY A 28 8.09 -10.81 19.31
N ALA A 29 8.96 -9.87 19.65
CA ALA A 29 10.40 -10.11 19.75
C ALA A 29 10.79 -11.19 20.79
N ASP A 30 9.91 -11.48 21.76
CA ASP A 30 10.09 -12.55 22.75
C ASP A 30 9.47 -13.89 22.30
N GLY A 31 8.96 -13.95 21.06
CA GLY A 31 8.20 -15.08 20.52
C GLY A 31 6.77 -15.19 21.08
N ALA A 32 6.24 -14.19 21.78
CA ALA A 32 4.87 -14.24 22.28
C ALA A 32 3.86 -13.98 21.16
N LEU A 33 2.75 -14.71 21.21
CA LEU A 33 1.67 -14.62 20.24
C LEU A 33 0.66 -13.59 20.71
N THR A 34 0.46 -12.54 19.92
CA THR A 34 -0.57 -11.54 20.12
C THR A 34 -1.63 -11.68 19.03
N PRO A 35 -2.87 -12.09 19.35
CA PRO A 35 -3.92 -12.16 18.35
C PRO A 35 -4.21 -10.79 17.72
N LEU A 36 -4.47 -10.81 16.41
CA LEU A 36 -4.90 -9.62 15.67
C LEU A 36 -6.43 -9.55 15.49
N ALA A 37 -7.12 -10.67 15.68
CA ALA A 37 -8.58 -10.78 15.65
C ALA A 37 -9.07 -11.62 16.84
N GLU A 38 -10.39 -11.69 17.06
CA GLU A 38 -10.98 -12.61 18.05
C GLU A 38 -10.50 -14.04 17.76
N GLN A 39 -9.87 -14.67 18.75
CA GLN A 39 -9.35 -16.03 18.58
C GLN A 39 -10.50 -17.04 18.59
N PRO A 40 -10.54 -17.96 17.61
CA PRO A 40 -11.44 -19.09 17.70
C PRO A 40 -11.10 -19.94 18.92
N ARG A 41 -12.14 -20.51 19.56
CA ARG A 41 -12.00 -21.29 20.81
C ARG A 41 -11.13 -22.54 20.65
N GLU A 42 -11.10 -23.11 19.45
CA GLU A 42 -10.28 -24.26 19.09
C GLU A 42 -9.50 -23.96 17.82
N VAL A 43 -8.19 -24.24 17.88
CA VAL A 43 -7.26 -24.12 16.76
C VAL A 43 -6.68 -25.50 16.54
N ASP A 44 -6.91 -26.07 15.35
CA ASP A 44 -6.48 -27.42 15.00
C ASP A 44 -5.01 -27.44 14.55
N ALA A 45 -4.57 -26.36 13.89
CA ALA A 45 -3.20 -26.21 13.43
C ALA A 45 -2.75 -24.75 13.38
N ALA A 46 -1.44 -24.55 13.39
CA ALA A 46 -0.83 -23.26 13.20
C ALA A 46 0.07 -23.22 11.95
N VAL A 47 0.09 -22.08 11.28
CA VAL A 47 1.06 -21.75 10.23
C VAL A 47 1.92 -20.61 10.77
N TYR A 48 3.24 -20.82 10.79
CA TYR A 48 4.20 -19.78 11.11
C TYR A 48 4.79 -19.20 9.84
N VAL A 49 4.49 -17.95 9.53
CA VAL A 49 4.99 -17.26 8.33
C VAL A 49 6.28 -16.52 8.67
N LEU A 50 7.37 -16.98 8.08
CA LEU A 50 8.70 -16.36 8.14
C LEU A 50 8.78 -15.17 7.19
N ASP A 51 9.74 -14.29 7.47
CA ASP A 51 10.13 -13.27 6.50
C ASP A 51 10.61 -13.93 5.20
N ALA A 52 10.16 -13.36 4.08
CA ALA A 52 10.52 -13.75 2.72
C ALA A 52 11.99 -13.42 2.39
N CYS A 53 12.57 -12.40 3.05
CA CYS A 53 13.83 -11.80 2.65
C CYS A 53 15.03 -12.25 3.49
N VAL A 54 14.80 -12.88 4.64
CA VAL A 54 15.84 -13.14 5.64
C VAL A 54 15.71 -14.56 6.17
N PRO A 55 16.82 -15.30 6.36
CA PRO A 55 16.78 -16.59 7.01
C PRO A 55 16.26 -16.48 8.44
N ALA A 56 15.62 -17.55 8.92
CA ALA A 56 15.00 -17.59 10.24
C ALA A 56 15.97 -17.14 11.35
N ASP A 57 15.49 -16.31 12.25
CA ASP A 57 16.25 -15.74 13.36
C ASP A 57 15.99 -16.51 14.68
N PRO A 58 16.65 -16.14 15.79
CA PRO A 58 16.37 -16.77 17.09
C PRO A 58 14.93 -16.59 17.58
N VAL A 59 14.26 -15.48 17.23
CA VAL A 59 12.87 -15.22 17.61
C VAL A 59 11.94 -16.20 16.89
N ASP A 60 12.21 -16.49 15.61
CA ASP A 60 11.49 -17.50 14.83
C ASP A 60 11.56 -18.88 15.47
N SER A 61 12.74 -19.27 15.96
CA SER A 61 12.94 -20.53 16.68
C SER A 61 12.10 -20.59 17.96
N VAL A 62 12.09 -19.51 18.75
CA VAL A 62 11.31 -19.42 20.00
C VAL A 62 9.81 -19.45 19.71
N ALA A 63 9.37 -18.69 18.72
CA ALA A 63 7.96 -18.61 18.32
C ALA A 63 7.45 -19.96 17.80
N LEU A 64 8.21 -20.60 16.92
CA LEU A 64 7.88 -21.92 16.39
C LEU A 64 7.85 -23.00 17.49
N GLY A 65 8.79 -22.95 18.43
CA GLY A 65 8.80 -23.81 19.61
C GLY A 65 7.54 -23.63 20.47
N ARG A 66 7.13 -22.38 20.72
CA ARG A 66 5.89 -22.07 21.47
C ARG A 66 4.64 -22.52 20.74
N LEU A 67 4.58 -22.32 19.42
CA LEU A 67 3.47 -22.83 18.59
C LEU A 67 3.39 -24.37 18.72
N ARG A 68 4.52 -25.08 18.58
CA ARG A 68 4.58 -26.55 18.67
C ARG A 68 4.25 -27.12 20.04
N ALA A 69 4.59 -26.38 21.09
CA ALA A 69 4.22 -26.75 22.46
C ALA A 69 2.71 -26.65 22.69
N ARG A 70 2.00 -25.79 21.93
CA ARG A 70 0.57 -25.51 22.10
C ARG A 70 -0.31 -26.23 21.09
N TRP A 71 0.18 -26.48 19.88
CA TRP A 71 -0.55 -27.11 18.79
C TRP A 71 0.27 -28.24 18.17
N GLY A 72 -0.41 -29.35 17.88
CA GLY A 72 0.26 -30.53 17.37
C GLY A 72 0.71 -30.44 15.92
N THR A 73 0.03 -29.61 15.12
CA THR A 73 0.38 -29.37 13.73
C THR A 73 0.84 -27.94 13.56
N VAL A 74 2.13 -27.77 13.30
CA VAL A 74 2.72 -26.45 12.99
C VAL A 74 3.53 -26.53 11.71
N VAL A 75 3.14 -25.75 10.71
CA VAL A 75 3.83 -25.64 9.43
C VAL A 75 4.55 -24.30 9.37
N ALA A 76 5.84 -24.30 9.03
CA ALA A 76 6.56 -23.07 8.71
C ALA A 76 6.39 -22.76 7.22
N ALA A 77 6.05 -21.53 6.90
CA ALA A 77 5.88 -21.04 5.54
C ALA A 77 6.64 -19.74 5.32
N THR A 78 6.96 -19.39 4.08
CA THR A 78 7.62 -18.12 3.74
C THR A 78 7.14 -17.58 2.39
N GLY A 79 7.03 -16.26 2.27
CA GLY A 79 6.72 -15.57 1.02
C GLY A 79 7.93 -15.38 0.09
N ALA A 80 9.05 -16.07 0.35
CA ALA A 80 10.35 -15.80 -0.27
C ALA A 80 10.38 -15.85 -1.80
N GLU A 81 9.45 -16.54 -2.48
CA GLU A 81 9.49 -16.77 -3.93
C GLU A 81 9.57 -15.50 -4.79
N ALA A 82 9.18 -14.34 -4.24
CA ALA A 82 9.37 -13.05 -4.90
C ALA A 82 10.85 -12.64 -5.09
N TYR A 83 11.80 -13.35 -4.47
CA TYR A 83 13.22 -13.02 -4.45
C TYR A 83 14.09 -14.06 -5.19
N PRO A 84 15.13 -13.61 -5.93
CA PRO A 84 16.04 -14.52 -6.64
C PRO A 84 16.73 -15.55 -5.72
N ASP A 85 16.98 -15.18 -4.46
CA ASP A 85 17.70 -16.02 -3.49
C ASP A 85 16.77 -16.84 -2.58
N SER A 86 15.48 -16.91 -2.92
CA SER A 86 14.44 -17.53 -2.10
C SER A 86 14.75 -18.96 -1.69
N ALA A 87 15.24 -19.79 -2.60
CA ALA A 87 15.57 -21.19 -2.33
C ALA A 87 16.69 -21.32 -1.28
N ALA A 88 17.70 -20.45 -1.33
CA ALA A 88 18.79 -20.45 -0.36
C ALA A 88 18.31 -20.00 1.03
N THR A 89 17.47 -18.96 1.07
CA THR A 89 16.85 -18.47 2.31
C THR A 89 15.94 -19.52 2.95
N CYS A 90 15.07 -20.19 2.17
CA CYS A 90 14.22 -21.28 2.64
C CYS A 90 15.05 -22.43 3.22
N ALA A 91 16.12 -22.85 2.53
CA ALA A 91 16.98 -23.94 2.97
C ALA A 91 17.71 -23.60 4.28
N GLU A 92 18.20 -22.37 4.43
CA GLU A 92 18.83 -21.92 5.68
C GLU A 92 17.82 -21.83 6.83
N SER A 93 16.63 -21.27 6.59
CA SER A 93 15.54 -21.25 7.58
C SER A 93 15.15 -22.67 8.02
N ALA A 94 15.04 -23.60 7.08
CA ALA A 94 14.73 -24.99 7.37
C ALA A 94 15.81 -25.66 8.24
N ARG A 95 17.09 -25.39 7.94
CA ARG A 95 18.22 -25.86 8.77
C ARG A 95 18.18 -25.31 10.19
N ARG A 96 17.93 -24.00 10.34
CA ARG A 96 17.91 -23.34 11.66
C ARG A 96 16.76 -23.79 12.54
N LEU A 97 15.58 -23.92 11.94
CA LEU A 97 14.36 -24.29 12.66
C LEU A 97 14.24 -25.81 12.87
N GLY A 98 14.98 -26.61 12.09
CA GLY A 98 14.84 -28.07 12.06
C GLY A 98 13.49 -28.51 11.49
N VAL A 99 12.91 -27.74 10.56
CA VAL A 99 11.59 -27.99 9.96
C VAL A 99 11.59 -27.74 8.47
N ALA A 100 10.71 -28.40 7.73
CA ALA A 100 10.45 -27.99 6.34
C ALA A 100 9.79 -26.61 6.32
N VAL A 101 10.34 -25.69 5.53
CA VAL A 101 9.78 -24.36 5.27
C VAL A 101 9.16 -24.38 3.88
N LEU A 102 7.86 -24.14 3.79
CA LEU A 102 7.11 -24.18 2.54
C LEU A 102 6.94 -22.77 1.95
N PRO A 103 7.05 -22.59 0.63
CA PRO A 103 6.69 -21.32 0.02
C PRO A 103 5.16 -21.06 0.10
N VAL A 104 4.76 -19.80 0.28
CA VAL A 104 3.35 -19.40 0.35
C VAL A 104 2.68 -19.36 -1.03
N GLU A 105 3.41 -18.91 -2.05
CA GLU A 105 2.95 -18.79 -3.44
C GLU A 105 3.99 -19.47 -4.32
N PRO A 106 3.63 -20.41 -5.22
CA PRO A 106 2.29 -20.98 -5.48
C PRO A 106 1.84 -22.02 -4.42
N GLY A 107 2.55 -22.13 -3.30
CA GLY A 107 2.47 -23.24 -2.35
C GLY A 107 1.31 -23.26 -1.35
N LEU A 108 0.25 -22.43 -1.48
CA LEU A 108 -0.94 -22.50 -0.62
C LEU A 108 -1.57 -23.91 -0.59
N ALA A 109 -1.59 -24.59 -1.74
CA ALA A 109 -2.04 -25.99 -1.81
C ALA A 109 -1.10 -26.94 -1.05
N ALA A 110 0.22 -26.70 -1.11
CA ALA A 110 1.21 -27.47 -0.38
C ALA A 110 1.10 -27.25 1.14
N ILE A 111 0.83 -26.01 1.58
CA ILE A 111 0.55 -25.69 2.99
C ILE A 111 -0.72 -26.43 3.44
N ARG A 112 -1.82 -26.39 2.67
CA ARG A 112 -3.04 -27.12 3.00
C ARG A 112 -2.82 -28.64 3.05
N ALA A 113 -2.05 -29.19 2.13
CA ALA A 113 -1.71 -30.62 2.12
C ALA A 113 -0.83 -30.99 3.32
N ALA A 114 0.18 -30.18 3.65
CA ALA A 114 1.04 -30.40 4.81
C ALA A 114 0.25 -30.33 6.12
N LEU A 115 -0.69 -29.38 6.22
CA LEU A 115 -1.62 -29.26 7.33
C LEU A 115 -2.53 -30.50 7.48
N ALA A 116 -2.98 -31.08 6.37
CA ALA A 116 -3.84 -32.28 6.38
C ALA A 116 -3.06 -33.58 6.67
N CYS A 117 -1.78 -33.65 6.29
CA CYS A 117 -0.96 -34.85 6.40
C CYS A 117 -0.03 -34.85 7.63
N ALA A 118 -0.04 -33.79 8.44
CA ALA A 118 0.88 -33.66 9.56
C ALA A 118 0.63 -34.76 10.61
N PRO A 119 1.65 -35.58 10.95
CA PRO A 119 1.53 -36.55 12.02
C PRO A 119 1.36 -35.86 13.37
N ALA A 120 0.78 -36.59 14.34
CA ALA A 120 0.66 -36.12 15.72
C ALA A 120 2.05 -35.76 16.27
N PRO A 121 2.17 -34.66 17.04
CA PRO A 121 3.45 -34.13 17.49
C PRO A 121 4.17 -35.12 18.39
N GLU A 122 5.47 -35.32 18.16
CA GLU A 122 6.35 -35.75 19.25
C GLU A 122 6.52 -34.56 20.21
N PRO A 123 6.35 -34.75 21.53
CA PRO A 123 6.51 -33.70 22.51
C PRO A 123 7.96 -33.21 22.54
N CYS A 124 8.22 -32.09 21.87
CA CYS A 124 9.50 -31.40 21.95
C CYS A 124 9.55 -30.62 23.27
N VAL A 125 10.49 -30.97 24.15
CA VAL A 125 10.72 -30.21 25.38
C VAL A 125 11.27 -28.83 24.98
N PRO A 126 10.57 -27.72 25.26
CA PRO A 126 11.08 -26.40 24.94
C PRO A 126 12.37 -26.20 25.72
N ALA A 127 13.47 -25.97 24.99
CA ALA A 127 14.72 -25.54 25.61
C ALA A 127 14.41 -24.26 26.42
N VAL A 128 14.64 -24.30 27.73
CA VAL A 128 14.47 -23.13 28.60
C VAL A 128 15.49 -22.08 28.12
N PRO A 129 15.07 -20.95 27.53
CA PRO A 129 16.03 -19.94 27.11
C PRO A 129 16.74 -19.42 28.35
N ALA A 130 18.07 -19.36 28.29
CA ALA A 130 18.85 -18.65 29.30
C ALA A 130 18.27 -17.24 29.47
N ARG A 131 18.19 -16.74 30.72
CA ARG A 131 17.65 -15.40 30.99
C ARG A 131 18.41 -14.37 30.12
N PRO A 132 17.75 -13.71 29.16
CA PRO A 132 18.43 -12.83 28.23
C PRO A 132 19.02 -11.63 28.97
N ASN A 133 20.19 -11.17 28.52
CA ASN A 133 20.76 -9.91 28.98
C ASN A 133 19.80 -8.78 28.57
N PRO A 134 19.33 -7.92 29.49
CA PRO A 134 18.36 -6.87 29.17
C PRO A 134 18.89 -5.85 28.15
N ALA A 135 20.21 -5.70 28.01
CA ALA A 135 20.80 -4.87 26.97
C ALA A 135 20.68 -5.51 25.58
N LEU A 136 20.86 -6.84 25.49
CA LEU A 136 20.69 -7.60 24.26
C LEU A 136 19.21 -7.60 23.84
N GLU A 137 18.29 -7.85 24.77
CA GLU A 137 16.85 -7.81 24.51
C GLU A 137 16.38 -6.43 24.00
N ARG A 138 16.94 -5.34 24.55
CA ARG A 138 16.69 -3.98 24.03
C ARG A 138 17.25 -3.79 22.62
N ALA A 139 18.45 -4.30 22.35
CA ALA A 139 19.04 -4.23 21.02
C ALA A 139 18.19 -5.00 19.99
N ASP A 140 17.78 -6.22 20.33
CA ASP A 140 16.95 -7.09 19.48
C ASP A 140 15.59 -6.45 19.19
N ARG A 141 14.91 -5.90 20.21
CA ARG A 141 13.66 -5.14 20.01
C ARG A 141 13.84 -3.92 19.12
N SER A 142 14.95 -3.19 19.26
CA SER A 142 15.24 -2.03 18.42
C SER A 142 15.54 -2.42 16.96
N ALA A 143 16.23 -3.55 16.75
CA ALA A 143 16.49 -4.10 15.43
C ALA A 143 15.19 -4.58 14.76
N TYR A 144 14.34 -5.29 15.51
CA TYR A 144 13.00 -5.71 15.08
C TYR A 144 12.13 -4.52 14.69
N LEU A 145 12.12 -3.45 15.49
CA LEU A 145 11.35 -2.24 15.19
C LEU A 145 11.82 -1.61 13.88
N ARG A 146 13.14 -1.44 13.70
CA ARG A 146 13.73 -0.86 12.48
C ARG A 146 13.41 -1.66 11.23
N SER A 147 13.56 -2.98 11.28
CA SER A 147 13.25 -3.85 10.14
C SER A 147 11.76 -3.78 9.81
N THR A 148 10.90 -3.76 10.83
CA THR A 148 9.45 -3.64 10.68
C THR A 148 9.04 -2.28 10.10
N VAL A 149 9.61 -1.17 10.58
CA VAL A 149 9.37 0.18 10.03
C VAL A 149 9.84 0.28 8.58
N ALA A 150 10.99 -0.30 8.23
CA ALA A 150 11.48 -0.33 6.85
C ALA A 150 10.50 -1.09 5.92
N ARG A 151 9.98 -2.24 6.35
CA ARG A 151 8.95 -3.01 5.62
C ARG A 151 7.64 -2.23 5.47
N MET A 152 7.17 -1.62 6.56
CA MET A 152 5.96 -0.78 6.55
C MET A 152 6.09 0.39 5.58
N ARG A 153 7.26 1.05 5.54
CA ARG A 153 7.54 2.10 4.58
C ARG A 153 7.41 1.58 3.15
N ALA A 154 8.01 0.44 2.82
CA ALA A 154 7.92 -0.14 1.49
C ALA A 154 6.46 -0.48 1.11
N ALA A 155 5.71 -1.11 2.02
CA ALA A 155 4.31 -1.46 1.81
C ALA A 155 3.41 -0.22 1.59
N LEU A 156 3.57 0.82 2.42
CA LEU A 156 2.81 2.06 2.30
C LEU A 156 3.16 2.86 1.04
N LEU A 157 4.42 2.85 0.59
CA LEU A 157 4.82 3.46 -0.67
C LEU A 157 4.25 2.70 -1.89
N ALA A 158 4.17 1.38 -1.82
CA ALA A 158 3.51 0.58 -2.86
C ALA A 158 2.00 0.84 -2.88
N GLU A 159 1.36 0.89 -1.71
CA GLU A 159 -0.06 1.17 -1.56
C GLU A 159 -0.42 2.59 -2.01
N SER A 160 0.41 3.59 -1.67
CA SER A 160 0.23 4.96 -2.17
C SER A 160 0.36 5.00 -3.69
N ALA A 161 1.36 4.30 -4.26
CA ALA A 161 1.52 4.26 -5.71
C ALA A 161 0.29 3.73 -6.42
N GLU A 162 -0.31 2.67 -5.90
CA GLU A 162 -1.48 2.04 -6.49
C GLU A 162 -2.75 2.89 -6.32
N ARG A 163 -3.01 3.38 -5.10
CA ARG A 163 -4.23 4.17 -4.83
C ARG A 163 -4.26 5.50 -5.59
N PHE A 164 -3.11 6.10 -5.88
CA PHE A 164 -3.02 7.34 -6.66
C PHE A 164 -3.05 7.13 -8.19
N ARG A 165 -2.92 5.90 -8.71
CA ARG A 165 -3.01 5.60 -10.15
C ARG A 165 -4.42 5.70 -10.73
N GLY A 166 -5.44 5.84 -9.89
CA GLY A 166 -6.85 5.89 -10.31
C GLY A 166 -7.10 6.91 -11.42
N ARG A 167 -7.68 6.46 -12.54
CA ARG A 167 -7.98 7.30 -13.71
C ARG A 167 -9.40 7.84 -13.59
N ASP A 168 -9.54 9.16 -13.58
CA ASP A 168 -10.85 9.81 -13.74
C ASP A 168 -10.96 10.39 -15.13
N ASP A 169 -11.80 9.78 -15.97
CA ASP A 169 -12.08 10.30 -17.31
C ASP A 169 -12.93 11.59 -17.27
N ASP A 170 -13.61 11.84 -16.15
CA ASP A 170 -14.40 13.04 -15.90
C ASP A 170 -13.85 13.78 -14.66
N ALA A 171 -12.66 14.37 -14.85
CA ALA A 171 -11.88 15.10 -13.86
C ALA A 171 -12.52 16.45 -13.50
N SER A 172 -13.69 16.43 -12.86
CA SER A 172 -14.16 17.61 -12.15
C SER A 172 -13.25 17.88 -10.94
N PRO A 173 -12.91 19.14 -10.62
CA PRO A 173 -11.97 19.43 -9.54
C PRO A 173 -12.41 18.89 -8.18
N GLU A 174 -13.71 18.96 -7.90
CA GLU A 174 -14.33 18.44 -6.69
C GLU A 174 -14.20 16.92 -6.58
N ARG A 175 -14.38 16.17 -7.69
CA ARG A 175 -14.21 14.71 -7.69
C ARG A 175 -12.77 14.31 -7.47
N VAL A 176 -11.83 15.00 -8.13
CA VAL A 176 -10.39 14.77 -7.92
C VAL A 176 -10.05 15.01 -6.46
N ARG A 177 -10.48 16.14 -5.88
CA ARG A 177 -10.26 16.44 -4.46
C ARG A 177 -10.85 15.38 -3.53
N ALA A 178 -12.14 15.05 -3.68
CA ALA A 178 -12.81 14.05 -2.86
C ALA A 178 -12.17 12.66 -2.98
N ARG A 179 -11.61 12.33 -4.14
CA ARG A 179 -10.83 11.10 -4.33
C ARG A 179 -9.50 11.15 -3.57
N LEU A 180 -8.75 12.23 -3.70
CA LEU A 180 -7.49 12.41 -2.97
C LEU A 180 -7.71 12.36 -1.45
N GLU A 181 -8.74 13.04 -0.94
CA GLU A 181 -9.11 13.01 0.49
C GLU A 181 -9.42 11.58 0.98
N ARG A 182 -10.19 10.80 0.20
CA ARG A 182 -10.47 9.38 0.50
C ARG A 182 -9.20 8.53 0.48
N THR A 183 -8.32 8.74 -0.50
CA THR A 183 -7.05 8.02 -0.57
C THR A 183 -6.17 8.30 0.64
N VAL A 184 -6.05 9.58 1.04
CA VAL A 184 -5.30 9.97 2.25
C VAL A 184 -5.90 9.37 3.50
N ALA A 185 -7.22 9.49 3.70
CA ALA A 185 -7.89 8.91 4.87
C ALA A 185 -7.67 7.39 4.98
N GLY A 186 -7.70 6.69 3.85
CA GLY A 186 -7.37 5.27 3.82
C GLY A 186 -5.91 4.99 4.15
N LEU A 187 -4.96 5.86 3.76
CA LEU A 187 -3.53 5.67 4.06
C LEU A 187 -3.21 6.01 5.52
N GLU A 188 -3.89 7.01 6.10
CA GLU A 188 -3.83 7.32 7.54
C GLU A 188 -4.24 6.10 8.37
N LEU A 189 -5.35 5.46 8.00
CA LEU A 189 -5.84 4.25 8.66
C LEU A 189 -4.83 3.10 8.53
N SER A 190 -4.37 2.81 7.31
CA SER A 190 -3.34 1.77 7.08
C SER A 190 -2.08 2.03 7.92
N LEU A 191 -1.55 3.26 7.90
CA LEU A 191 -0.37 3.65 8.66
C LEU A 191 -0.58 3.46 10.16
N HIS A 192 -1.73 3.87 10.69
CA HIS A 192 -2.04 3.71 12.11
C HIS A 192 -2.13 2.23 12.51
N GLU A 193 -2.79 1.40 11.70
CA GLU A 193 -2.88 -0.05 11.93
C GLU A 193 -1.51 -0.72 11.91
N TYR A 194 -0.67 -0.38 10.93
CA TYR A 194 0.70 -0.88 10.85
C TYR A 194 1.55 -0.46 12.06
N LEU A 195 1.50 0.82 12.44
CA LEU A 195 2.21 1.31 13.62
C LEU A 195 1.74 0.59 14.89
N ARG A 196 0.43 0.38 15.05
CA ARG A 196 -0.13 -0.32 16.21
C ARG A 196 0.34 -1.77 16.27
N ALA A 197 0.40 -2.45 15.13
CA ALA A 197 0.96 -3.79 15.04
C ALA A 197 2.47 -3.81 15.36
N ALA A 198 3.24 -2.84 14.84
CA ALA A 198 4.67 -2.70 15.13
C ALA A 198 4.94 -2.56 16.62
N TYR A 199 4.18 -1.68 17.29
CA TYR A 199 4.30 -1.43 18.73
C TYR A 199 3.94 -2.69 19.52
N ARG A 200 2.83 -3.37 19.19
CA ARG A 200 2.45 -4.62 19.87
C ARG A 200 3.54 -5.70 19.76
N GLY A 201 4.16 -5.86 18.59
CA GLY A 201 5.25 -6.82 18.41
C GLY A 201 6.54 -6.41 19.16
N THR A 202 6.88 -5.12 19.12
CA THR A 202 8.09 -4.58 19.74
C THR A 202 8.02 -4.65 21.27
N PHE A 203 6.85 -4.34 21.85
CA PHE A 203 6.59 -4.31 23.28
C PHE A 203 5.87 -5.55 23.79
N ALA A 204 5.91 -6.66 23.04
CA ALA A 204 5.35 -7.92 23.49
C ALA A 204 5.97 -8.35 24.84
N GLY A 205 5.11 -8.86 25.73
CA GLY A 205 5.46 -9.20 27.11
C GLY A 205 5.40 -8.04 28.10
N TRP A 206 5.16 -6.80 27.65
CA TRP A 206 4.92 -5.67 28.55
C TRP A 206 3.48 -5.70 29.09
N PRO A 207 3.25 -5.32 30.36
CA PRO A 207 1.92 -5.40 30.99
C PRO A 207 0.90 -4.45 30.35
N SER A 208 1.36 -3.30 29.87
CA SER A 208 0.57 -2.35 29.07
C SER A 208 1.44 -1.89 27.90
N PRO A 209 1.32 -2.50 26.71
CA PRO A 209 2.10 -2.08 25.56
C PRO A 209 1.67 -0.66 25.15
N PRO A 210 2.62 0.25 24.90
CA PRO A 210 2.30 1.61 24.51
C PRO A 210 1.55 1.65 23.18
N GLU A 211 0.65 2.62 23.03
CA GLU A 211 0.01 2.91 21.75
C GLU A 211 0.76 4.02 21.00
N PRO A 212 0.93 3.89 19.67
CA PRO A 212 1.50 4.95 18.85
C PRO A 212 0.53 6.12 18.76
N ALA A 213 1.06 7.33 18.61
CA ALA A 213 0.25 8.51 18.30
C ALA A 213 -0.49 8.30 16.96
N VAL A 214 -1.72 8.81 16.87
CA VAL A 214 -2.50 8.78 15.61
C VAL A 214 -1.82 9.72 14.62
N PRO A 215 -1.32 9.22 13.47
CA PRO A 215 -0.73 10.05 12.45
C PRO A 215 -1.83 10.87 11.76
N VAL A 216 -1.53 12.13 11.47
CA VAL A 216 -2.41 13.03 10.70
C VAL A 216 -1.65 13.48 9.47
N LEU A 217 -2.15 13.13 8.30
CA LEU A 217 -1.59 13.51 7.01
C LEU A 217 -2.29 14.77 6.49
N SER A 218 -1.56 15.61 5.76
CA SER A 218 -2.08 16.82 5.16
C SER A 218 -3.18 16.50 4.17
N ARG A 219 -4.29 17.25 4.27
CA ARG A 219 -5.35 17.21 3.26
C ARG A 219 -4.87 17.89 1.96
N PRO A 220 -5.41 17.49 0.79
CA PRO A 220 -5.04 18.10 -0.47
C PRO A 220 -5.39 19.59 -0.48
N ASP A 221 -4.41 20.41 -0.86
CA ASP A 221 -4.63 21.82 -1.12
C ASP A 221 -5.50 22.01 -2.36
N PRO A 222 -6.38 23.04 -2.40
CA PRO A 222 -7.17 23.35 -3.57
C PRO A 222 -6.23 23.74 -4.72
N THR A 223 -5.98 22.82 -5.63
CA THR A 223 -5.26 23.13 -6.88
C THR A 223 -6.25 23.77 -7.83
N GLU A 224 -6.02 25.02 -8.23
CA GLU A 224 -6.90 25.65 -9.21
C GLU A 224 -6.83 24.91 -10.55
N PRO A 225 -7.97 24.56 -11.16
CA PRO A 225 -7.97 23.98 -12.49
C PRO A 225 -7.41 25.00 -13.50
N PRO A 226 -6.76 24.55 -14.59
CA PRO A 226 -6.25 25.45 -15.61
C PRO A 226 -7.39 26.32 -16.16
N ALA A 227 -7.30 27.63 -15.90
CA ALA A 227 -8.24 28.60 -16.41
C ALA A 227 -8.32 28.46 -17.93
N HIS A 228 -9.55 28.32 -18.47
CA HIS A 228 -9.79 28.32 -19.92
C HIS A 228 -9.52 29.71 -20.50
N ARG A 229 -8.25 30.11 -20.58
CA ARG A 229 -7.86 31.28 -21.38
C ARG A 229 -8.07 30.90 -22.84
N ARG A 230 -9.04 31.55 -23.49
CA ARG A 230 -9.18 31.53 -24.96
C ARG A 230 -7.85 32.05 -25.52
N ARG A 231 -7.02 31.16 -26.06
CA ARG A 231 -5.73 31.56 -26.62
C ARG A 231 -5.95 32.23 -27.98
N PRO A 232 -5.28 33.36 -28.29
CA PRO A 232 -5.35 34.00 -29.61
C PRO A 232 -4.88 33.09 -30.74
N GLU A 233 -4.12 32.04 -30.41
CA GLU A 233 -3.72 30.92 -31.28
C GLU A 233 -4.91 30.26 -31.99
N ASP A 234 -6.08 30.19 -31.33
CA ASP A 234 -7.30 29.61 -31.92
C ASP A 234 -7.84 30.44 -33.10
N ALA A 235 -7.64 31.76 -33.07
CA ALA A 235 -8.04 32.63 -34.16
C ALA A 235 -7.14 32.42 -35.38
N ALA A 236 -5.83 32.24 -35.17
CA ALA A 236 -4.89 31.94 -36.24
C ALA A 236 -5.19 30.59 -36.91
N VAL A 237 -5.54 29.55 -36.13
CA VAL A 237 -5.94 28.24 -36.67
C VAL A 237 -7.27 28.32 -37.42
N LEU A 238 -8.23 29.13 -36.97
CA LEU A 238 -9.49 29.35 -37.67
C LEU A 238 -9.27 30.03 -39.03
N VAL A 239 -8.42 31.06 -39.08
CA VAL A 239 -8.07 31.78 -40.31
C VAL A 239 -7.34 30.85 -41.29
N LEU A 240 -6.41 30.03 -40.79
CA LEU A 240 -5.69 29.05 -41.60
C LEU A 240 -6.59 27.91 -42.11
N GLY A 241 -7.57 27.49 -41.31
CA GLY A 241 -8.57 26.50 -41.73
C GLY A 241 -9.54 27.04 -42.78
N ALA A 242 -9.93 28.32 -42.67
CA ALA A 242 -10.76 28.99 -43.65
C ALA A 242 -10.07 29.12 -45.03
N SER A 243 -8.76 29.39 -45.05
CA SER A 243 -7.99 29.48 -46.29
C SER A 243 -7.72 28.10 -46.93
N ALA A 244 -7.50 27.06 -46.13
CA ALA A 244 -7.37 25.69 -46.65
C ALA A 244 -8.70 25.11 -47.19
N GLY A 245 -9.84 25.43 -46.56
CA GLY A 245 -11.18 25.00 -47.00
C GLY A 245 -11.58 25.57 -48.36
N LEU A 246 -11.12 26.77 -48.70
CA LEU A 246 -11.30 27.39 -50.02
C LEU A 246 -10.62 26.60 -51.15
N GLY A 247 -9.49 25.93 -50.87
CA GLY A 247 -8.79 25.08 -51.86
C GLY A 247 -9.51 23.77 -52.15
N ILE A 248 -10.03 23.11 -51.12
CA ILE A 248 -10.77 21.83 -51.26
C ILE A 248 -12.16 22.06 -51.86
N GLY A 249 -12.82 23.18 -51.51
CA GLY A 249 -14.10 23.57 -52.11
C GLY A 249 -14.04 23.77 -53.62
N ARG A 250 -12.85 24.11 -54.16
CA ARG A 250 -12.61 24.23 -55.60
C ARG A 250 -12.39 22.88 -56.29
N ALA A 251 -11.76 21.93 -55.61
CA ALA A 251 -11.54 20.57 -56.13
C ALA A 251 -12.84 19.75 -56.24
N VAL A 252 -13.77 19.94 -55.30
CA VAL A 252 -15.08 19.26 -55.30
C VAL A 252 -16.09 19.94 -56.22
N ALA A 253 -15.86 21.20 -56.63
CA ALA A 253 -16.71 21.89 -57.61
C ALA A 253 -16.48 21.43 -59.06
N ALA A 254 -15.32 20.85 -59.38
CA ALA A 254 -14.94 20.44 -60.73
C ALA A 254 -15.92 19.44 -61.40
N PRO A 255 -16.48 18.43 -60.70
CA PRO A 255 -17.45 17.50 -61.31
C PRO A 255 -18.86 18.10 -61.50
N LEU A 256 -19.20 19.14 -60.74
CA LEU A 256 -20.52 19.80 -60.78
C LEU A 256 -20.65 20.79 -61.95
N GLU A 257 -19.54 21.24 -62.53
CA GLU A 257 -19.56 22.07 -63.74
C GLU A 257 -20.18 21.35 -64.95
N ALA A 258 -20.23 20.01 -64.94
CA ALA A 258 -20.85 19.21 -66.00
C ALA A 258 -22.40 19.26 -66.00
N LEU A 259 -23.06 19.73 -64.93
CA LEU A 259 -24.53 19.68 -64.76
C LEU A 259 -25.26 20.99 -65.10
N GLY A 260 -24.57 22.00 -65.64
CA GLY A 260 -25.12 23.10 -66.46
C GLY A 260 -26.04 24.15 -65.79
N THR A 261 -26.98 23.77 -64.92
CA THR A 261 -28.09 24.63 -64.52
C THR A 261 -28.05 25.09 -63.06
N LEU A 262 -27.25 24.47 -62.19
CA LEU A 262 -27.13 24.85 -60.76
C LEU A 262 -25.79 25.52 -60.39
N ARG A 263 -25.06 26.03 -61.38
CA ARG A 263 -23.68 26.53 -61.21
C ARG A 263 -23.55 27.71 -60.25
N TRP A 264 -24.55 28.60 -60.22
CA TRP A 264 -24.57 29.74 -59.29
C TRP A 264 -24.76 29.34 -57.82
N LEU A 265 -25.38 28.18 -57.55
CA LEU A 265 -25.59 27.68 -56.19
C LEU A 265 -24.45 26.79 -55.68
N ALA A 266 -23.70 26.15 -56.57
CA ALA A 266 -22.61 25.24 -56.20
C ALA A 266 -21.50 25.94 -55.38
N LEU A 267 -21.17 27.19 -55.74
CA LEU A 267 -20.11 27.97 -55.11
C LEU A 267 -20.43 28.36 -53.64
N PRO A 268 -21.61 28.92 -53.31
CA PRO A 268 -21.97 29.19 -51.92
C PRO A 268 -22.19 27.91 -51.10
N ILE A 269 -22.73 26.84 -51.69
CA ILE A 269 -22.93 25.57 -50.98
C ILE A 269 -21.59 24.95 -50.58
N SER A 270 -20.60 24.91 -51.48
CA SER A 270 -19.28 24.34 -51.14
C SER A 270 -18.57 25.16 -50.05
N LEU A 271 -18.72 26.49 -50.07
CA LEU A 271 -18.19 27.38 -49.03
C LEU A 271 -18.83 27.08 -47.66
N VAL A 272 -20.16 26.94 -47.61
CA VAL A 272 -20.90 26.64 -46.37
C VAL A 272 -20.51 25.27 -45.83
N VAL A 273 -20.38 24.26 -46.69
CA VAL A 273 -19.96 22.90 -46.29
C VAL A 273 -18.52 22.90 -45.78
N GLY A 274 -17.60 23.58 -46.47
CA GLY A 274 -16.20 23.71 -46.02
C GLY A 274 -16.09 24.43 -44.68
N LEU A 275 -16.86 25.51 -44.49
CA LEU A 275 -16.91 26.24 -43.22
C LEU A 275 -17.51 25.37 -42.09
N ALA A 276 -18.60 24.65 -42.36
CA ALA A 276 -19.23 23.75 -41.39
C ALA A 276 -18.28 22.63 -40.97
N ALA A 277 -17.55 22.01 -41.91
CA ALA A 277 -16.55 20.99 -41.64
C ALA A 277 -15.38 21.54 -40.81
N ALA A 278 -14.89 22.75 -41.13
CA ALA A 278 -13.83 23.41 -40.38
C ALA A 278 -14.27 23.74 -38.94
N LEU A 279 -15.48 24.27 -38.76
CA LEU A 279 -16.06 24.55 -37.44
C LEU A 279 -16.28 23.28 -36.63
N TRP A 280 -16.66 22.18 -37.28
CA TRP A 280 -16.81 20.87 -36.64
C TRP A 280 -15.46 20.32 -36.18
N LEU A 281 -14.45 20.31 -37.05
CA LEU A 281 -13.08 19.90 -36.70
C LEU A 281 -12.51 20.72 -35.54
N LEU A 282 -12.71 22.04 -35.54
CA LEU A 282 -12.28 22.90 -34.44
C LEU A 282 -13.01 22.56 -33.14
N ARG A 283 -14.32 22.28 -33.19
CA ARG A 283 -15.08 21.82 -32.02
C ARG A 283 -14.55 20.49 -31.48
N VAL A 284 -14.24 19.52 -32.35
CA VAL A 284 -13.67 18.23 -31.95
C VAL A 284 -12.29 18.43 -31.31
N ARG A 285 -11.40 19.20 -31.95
CA ARG A 285 -10.05 19.50 -31.45
C ARG A 285 -10.07 20.24 -30.11
N ARG A 286 -11.00 21.18 -29.92
CA ARG A 286 -11.18 21.88 -28.64
C ARG A 286 -11.63 20.93 -27.55
N ARG A 287 -12.56 20.02 -27.83
CA ARG A 287 -13.00 19.00 -26.86
C ARG A 287 -11.88 18.04 -26.48
N THR A 288 -11.05 17.60 -27.44
CA THR A 288 -9.92 16.70 -27.14
C THR A 288 -8.82 17.43 -26.36
N SER A 289 -8.48 18.67 -26.73
CA SER A 289 -7.53 19.50 -25.99
C SER A 289 -7.98 19.79 -24.56
N ALA A 290 -9.25 20.15 -24.36
CA ALA A 290 -9.80 20.39 -23.02
C ALA A 290 -9.75 19.11 -22.16
N ARG A 291 -10.08 17.95 -22.72
CA ARG A 291 -9.95 16.65 -22.03
C ARG A 291 -8.49 16.34 -21.68
N ALA A 292 -7.56 16.53 -22.62
CA ALA A 292 -6.14 16.30 -22.38
C ALA A 292 -5.58 17.24 -21.30
N SER A 293 -5.95 18.52 -21.32
CA SER A 293 -5.54 19.50 -20.32
C SER A 293 -6.09 19.17 -18.93
N ARG A 294 -7.36 18.74 -18.83
CA ARG A 294 -7.95 18.30 -17.55
C ARG A 294 -7.27 17.05 -16.99
N ARG A 295 -6.97 16.07 -17.85
CA ARG A 295 -6.23 14.85 -17.46
C ARG A 295 -4.82 15.19 -16.99
N ALA A 296 -4.09 16.01 -17.74
CA ALA A 296 -2.76 16.46 -17.34
C ALA A 296 -2.78 17.20 -16.00
N TRP A 297 -3.81 18.04 -15.76
CA TRP A 297 -4.00 18.70 -14.48
C TRP A 297 -4.30 17.71 -13.34
N SER A 298 -5.22 16.76 -13.53
CA SER A 298 -5.56 15.78 -12.49
C SER A 298 -4.37 14.88 -12.15
N ASP A 299 -3.61 14.46 -13.15
CA ASP A 299 -2.41 13.63 -12.98
C ASP A 299 -1.32 14.42 -12.25
N GLY A 300 -1.12 15.69 -12.62
CA GLY A 300 -0.19 16.59 -11.93
C GLY A 300 -0.57 16.84 -10.47
N ALA A 301 -1.85 17.11 -10.19
CA ALA A 301 -2.36 17.31 -8.84
C ALA A 301 -2.21 16.04 -7.99
N ALA A 302 -2.53 14.87 -8.54
CA ALA A 302 -2.35 13.59 -7.87
C ALA A 302 -0.88 13.28 -7.59
N ALA A 303 0.02 13.53 -8.55
CA ALA A 303 1.45 13.30 -8.38
C ALA A 303 2.07 14.22 -7.32
N ALA A 304 1.75 15.52 -7.36
CA ALA A 304 2.24 16.49 -6.37
C ALA A 304 1.76 16.14 -4.96
N HIS A 305 0.48 15.78 -4.82
CA HIS A 305 -0.08 15.42 -3.52
C HIS A 305 0.49 14.09 -3.00
N ARG A 306 0.68 13.10 -3.88
CA ARG A 306 1.34 11.83 -3.54
C ARG A 306 2.74 12.06 -2.95
N GLN A 307 3.57 12.88 -3.58
CA GLN A 307 4.92 13.17 -3.07
C GLN A 307 4.89 13.76 -1.66
N ARG A 308 3.96 14.68 -1.39
CA ARG A 308 3.77 15.27 -0.06
C ARG A 308 3.36 14.21 0.97
N VAL A 309 2.40 13.36 0.63
CA VAL A 309 1.94 12.25 1.48
C VAL A 309 3.07 11.26 1.76
N GLU A 310 3.87 10.88 0.76
CA GLU A 310 5.01 9.97 0.93
C GLU A 310 6.08 10.55 1.88
N TYR A 311 6.34 11.87 1.79
CA TYR A 311 7.22 12.56 2.72
C TYR A 311 6.68 12.54 4.15
N GLU A 312 5.39 12.81 4.34
CA GLU A 312 4.76 12.80 5.66
C GLU A 312 4.68 11.41 6.28
N ILE A 313 4.42 10.37 5.48
CA ILE A 313 4.51 8.97 5.93
C ILE A 313 5.92 8.67 6.44
N ALA A 314 6.96 9.06 5.69
CA ALA A 314 8.34 8.86 6.12
C ALA A 314 8.64 9.61 7.43
N ALA A 315 8.17 10.85 7.58
CA ALA A 315 8.34 11.63 8.81
C ALA A 315 7.61 11.00 10.01
N ALA A 316 6.38 10.53 9.81
CA ALA A 316 5.59 9.86 10.84
C ALA A 316 6.24 8.55 11.31
N LEU A 317 6.78 7.76 10.39
CA LEU A 317 7.51 6.53 10.72
C LEU A 317 8.78 6.80 11.52
N VAL A 318 9.56 7.84 11.16
CA VAL A 318 10.77 8.24 11.92
C VAL A 318 10.39 8.75 13.32
N ALA A 319 9.31 9.52 13.44
CA ALA A 319 8.81 9.99 14.72
C ALA A 319 8.37 8.83 15.62
N ALA A 320 7.64 7.85 15.06
CA ALA A 320 7.23 6.64 15.76
C ALA A 320 8.42 5.77 16.18
N GLU A 321 9.43 5.59 15.31
CA GLU A 321 10.66 4.87 15.67
C GLU A 321 11.38 5.54 16.85
N SER A 322 11.49 6.87 16.81
CA SER A 322 12.15 7.65 17.87
C SER A 322 11.39 7.56 19.20
N ASP A 323 10.06 7.65 19.17
CA ASP A 323 9.21 7.46 20.35
C ASP A 323 9.37 6.05 20.93
N ALA A 324 9.29 5.02 20.10
CA ALA A 324 9.44 3.64 20.54
C ALA A 324 10.85 3.36 21.09
N ALA A 325 11.91 3.87 20.46
CA ALA A 325 13.28 3.76 20.96
C ALA A 325 13.43 4.43 22.34
N LEU A 326 12.83 5.60 22.53
CA LEU A 326 12.83 6.30 23.82
C LEU A 326 12.07 5.51 24.90
N ARG A 327 10.94 4.89 24.56
CA ARG A 327 10.18 4.01 25.48
C ARG A 327 10.98 2.75 25.83
N LEU A 328 11.61 2.10 24.84
CA LEU A 328 12.50 0.95 25.07
C LEU A 328 13.67 1.30 26.00
N ALA A 329 14.22 2.52 25.90
CA ALA A 329 15.29 2.98 26.77
C ALA A 329 14.84 3.17 28.23
N ARG A 330 13.59 3.59 28.45
CA ARG A 330 13.02 3.76 29.81
C ARG A 330 12.60 2.43 30.46
N GLY A 331 12.18 1.46 29.66
CA GLY A 331 11.70 0.15 30.14
C GLY A 331 10.22 0.15 30.54
N PRO A 332 9.67 -1.02 30.94
CA PRO A 332 8.27 -1.17 31.28
C PRO A 332 7.90 -0.47 32.60
N GLY A 333 6.78 0.26 32.62
CA GLY A 333 6.18 0.80 33.85
C GLY A 333 6.56 2.25 34.22
N THR A 334 7.35 2.95 33.41
CA THR A 334 7.68 4.36 33.61
C THR A 334 6.77 5.29 32.78
N GLU A 335 5.46 5.07 32.78
CA GLU A 335 4.56 6.06 32.20
C GLU A 335 4.49 7.29 33.11
N PRO A 336 4.57 8.51 32.57
CA PRO A 336 4.31 9.71 33.35
C PRO A 336 2.87 9.64 33.87
N ARG A 337 2.71 9.63 35.19
CA ARG A 337 1.40 9.73 35.84
C ARG A 337 0.77 11.06 35.36
N PRO A 338 -0.38 11.04 34.66
CA PRO A 338 -0.99 12.26 34.14
C PRO A 338 -1.43 13.25 35.24
N ASP A 339 -1.38 12.82 36.51
CA ASP A 339 -1.77 13.63 37.67
C ASP A 339 -0.61 14.40 38.33
N ALA A 340 0.63 14.30 37.82
CA ALA A 340 1.72 15.17 38.27
C ALA A 340 1.68 16.52 37.54
N SER A 341 0.49 17.14 37.45
CA SER A 341 0.42 18.57 37.17
C SER A 341 1.02 19.27 38.39
N ASN A 342 2.18 19.90 38.21
CA ASN A 342 2.84 20.69 39.22
C ASN A 342 1.88 21.75 39.76
N GLY A 343 1.29 21.46 40.93
CA GLY A 343 0.89 22.48 41.87
C GLY A 343 2.13 23.21 42.34
N HIS A 344 2.63 24.14 41.52
CA HIS A 344 3.42 25.28 41.98
C HIS A 344 2.55 26.50 41.74
N GLY A 345 1.59 26.67 42.64
CA GLY A 345 0.99 27.96 42.92
C GLY A 345 1.85 28.71 43.93
N ALA A 346 1.83 30.04 43.75
CA ALA A 346 2.42 31.11 44.56
C ALA A 346 3.92 31.39 44.33
#